data_AF-A0A8K9XRT9-F1
#
_entry.id   AF-A0A8K9XRT9-F1
#
_cell.length_a   1.000
_cell.length_b   1.000
_cell.length_c   1.000
_cell.angle_alpha   90.00
_cell.angle_beta   90.00
_cell.angle_gamma   90.00
#
_symmetry.space_group_name_H-M   'P 1'
#
loop_
_entity.id
_entity.type
_entity.pdbx_description
1 polymer ?
#
loop_
_entity_poly.entity_id
_entity_poly.type
_entity_poly.pdbx_seq_one_letter_code
_entity_poly.pdbx_strand_id
1 'polypeptide(L)' 'LSLCIVTLYLPICTYSYVEILPRGPHCKTREVIAGLVSGEKICLNSHSGWVKKLARFVVERHHHANCTLPQT' A
#
# COMPACT_ATOMS: atom_id res chain seq x y z
N LEU A 1 -6.68 -1.66 -18.91
CA LEU A 1 -5.33 -1.18 -18.52
C LEU A 1 -5.45 -0.62 -17.10
N SER A 2 -4.94 -1.31 -16.09
CA SER A 2 -4.86 -0.77 -14.73
C SER A 2 -3.64 0.16 -14.67
N LEU A 3 -3.87 1.48 -14.71
CA LEU A 3 -2.85 2.53 -14.66
C LEU A 3 -2.40 2.74 -13.20
N CYS A 4 -1.62 1.81 -12.65
CA CYS A 4 -1.05 1.90 -11.30
C CYS A 4 0.16 2.84 -11.28
N ILE A 5 0.00 4.11 -10.88
CA ILE A 5 1.12 5.06 -10.84
C ILE A 5 1.08 5.95 -9.59
N VAL A 6 1.25 5.37 -8.40
CA VAL A 6 1.87 6.10 -7.27
C VAL A 6 3.29 5.60 -7.11
N THR A 7 4.24 6.35 -7.68
CA THR A 7 5.68 6.05 -7.59
C THR A 7 6.35 6.79 -6.43
N LEU A 8 5.71 7.85 -5.92
CA LEU A 8 6.20 8.64 -4.80
C LEU A 8 6.12 7.85 -3.49
N TYR A 9 7.14 7.98 -2.66
CA TYR A 9 7.18 7.41 -1.32
C TYR A 9 6.16 8.14 -0.42
N LEU A 10 5.19 7.41 0.13
CA LEU A 10 4.29 7.96 1.15
C LEU A 10 4.66 7.44 2.54
N PRO A 11 4.50 8.27 3.60
CA PRO A 11 4.69 7.86 4.98
C PRO A 11 3.76 6.72 5.39
N ILE A 12 4.21 5.83 6.28
CA ILE A 12 3.40 4.69 6.75
C ILE A 12 2.04 5.12 7.32
N CYS A 13 2.00 6.26 7.99
CA CYS A 13 0.82 6.83 8.64
C CYS A 13 -0.27 7.32 7.69
N THR A 14 0.06 7.46 6.40
CA THR A 14 -0.94 7.84 5.40
C THR A 14 -1.80 6.66 5.00
N TYR A 15 -1.37 5.42 5.24
CA TYR A 15 -2.09 4.22 4.89
C TYR A 15 -2.98 3.75 6.05
N SER A 16 -4.27 3.61 5.78
CA SER A 16 -5.24 2.96 6.67
C SER A 16 -5.17 1.43 6.55
N TYR A 17 -5.07 0.91 5.34
CA TYR A 17 -4.92 -0.51 5.09
C TYR A 17 -4.11 -0.77 3.81
N VAL A 18 -3.49 -1.93 3.73
CA VAL A 18 -2.78 -2.40 2.53
C VAL A 18 -3.27 -3.79 2.17
N GLU A 19 -3.75 -3.93 0.95
CA GLU A 19 -4.24 -5.17 0.36
C GLU A 19 -3.29 -5.62 -0.76
N ILE A 20 -2.93 -6.89 -0.72
CA ILE A 20 -2.00 -7.49 -1.69
C ILE A 20 -2.80 -8.49 -2.52
N LEU A 21 -3.03 -8.16 -3.79
CA LEU A 21 -3.71 -9.03 -4.73
C LEU A 21 -2.66 -9.92 -5.45
N PRO A 22 -2.67 -11.24 -5.21
CA PRO A 22 -1.74 -12.15 -5.85
C PRO A 22 -2.01 -12.27 -7.36
N ARG A 23 -0.99 -12.72 -8.10
CA ARG A 23 -1.18 -13.11 -9.51
C ARG A 23 -2.15 -14.27 -9.57
N GLY A 24 -3.13 -14.18 -10.45
CA GLY A 24 -4.12 -15.22 -10.68
C GLY A 24 -4.14 -15.64 -12.16
N PRO A 25 -4.88 -16.70 -12.50
CA PRO A 25 -5.04 -17.13 -13.90
C PRO A 25 -5.58 -16.02 -14.81
N HIS A 26 -6.36 -15.07 -14.24
CA HIS A 26 -6.86 -13.88 -14.95
C HIS A 26 -6.02 -12.61 -14.75
N CYS A 27 -5.18 -12.55 -13.71
CA CYS A 27 -4.35 -11.39 -13.39
C CYS A 27 -2.86 -11.74 -13.53
N LYS A 28 -2.27 -11.36 -14.67
CA LYS A 28 -0.84 -11.63 -14.97
C LYS A 28 0.12 -10.94 -14.01
N THR A 29 -0.31 -9.89 -13.32
CA THR A 29 0.52 -9.03 -12.46
C THR A 29 0.03 -9.05 -11.02
N ARG A 30 0.98 -8.97 -10.08
CA ARG A 30 0.67 -8.79 -8.65
C ARG A 30 0.34 -7.32 -8.46
N GLU A 31 -0.77 -7.03 -7.81
CA GLU A 31 -1.19 -5.65 -7.53
C GLU A 31 -1.12 -5.40 -6.02
N VAL A 32 -0.80 -4.17 -5.64
CA VAL A 32 -0.81 -3.73 -4.25
C VAL A 32 -1.74 -2.53 -4.20
N ILE A 33 -2.82 -2.64 -3.44
CA ILE A 33 -3.81 -1.58 -3.26
C ILE A 33 -3.69 -1.10 -1.83
N ALA A 34 -3.67 0.20 -1.62
CA ALA A 34 -3.66 0.77 -0.28
C ALA A 34 -4.80 1.77 -0.12
N GLY A 35 -5.52 1.68 1.00
CA GLY A 35 -6.43 2.72 1.43
C GLY A 35 -5.68 3.75 2.23
N LEU A 36 -5.83 5.03 1.90
CA LEU A 36 -5.31 6.13 2.69
C LEU A 36 -6.25 6.42 3.87
N VAL A 37 -5.70 7.03 4.92
CA VAL A 37 -6.50 7.53 6.06
C VAL A 37 -7.52 8.60 5.64
N SER A 38 -7.30 9.26 4.49
CA SER A 38 -8.27 10.17 3.85
C SER A 38 -9.49 9.44 3.28
N GLY A 39 -9.48 8.12 3.19
CA GLY A 39 -10.52 7.29 2.56
C GLY A 39 -10.27 7.01 1.08
N GLU A 40 -9.26 7.60 0.47
CA GLU A 40 -8.90 7.36 -0.92
C GLU A 40 -8.25 5.98 -1.11
N LYS A 41 -8.59 5.29 -2.20
CA LYS A 41 -7.95 4.03 -2.58
C LYS A 41 -6.94 4.29 -3.68
N ILE A 42 -5.69 3.94 -3.43
CA ILE A 42 -4.59 4.11 -4.38
C ILE A 42 -3.97 2.77 -4.75
N CYS A 43 -3.59 2.63 -6.02
CA CYS A 43 -2.79 1.50 -6.49
C CYS A 43 -1.30 1.81 -6.41
N LEU A 44 -0.55 0.93 -5.75
CA LEU A 44 0.90 0.99 -5.60
C LEU A 44 1.59 0.08 -6.61
N ASN A 45 2.73 0.54 -7.13
CA ASN A 45 3.52 -0.25 -8.06
C ASN A 45 4.27 -1.39 -7.34
N SER A 46 3.80 -2.63 -7.50
CA SER A 46 4.38 -3.82 -6.87
C SER A 46 5.83 -4.12 -7.25
N HIS A 47 6.33 -3.56 -8.35
CA HIS A 47 7.73 -3.70 -8.76
C HIS A 47 8.66 -2.72 -8.05
N SER A 48 8.13 -1.65 -7.46
CA SER A 48 8.92 -0.66 -6.72
C SER A 48 9.55 -1.24 -5.45
N GLY A 49 10.83 -0.93 -5.23
CA GLY A 49 11.56 -1.40 -4.05
C GLY A 49 10.97 -0.93 -2.72
N TRP A 50 10.43 0.29 -2.67
CA TRP A 50 9.80 0.82 -1.45
C TRP A 50 8.44 0.15 -1.17
N VAL A 51 7.67 -0.18 -2.21
CA VAL A 51 6.38 -0.90 -2.06
C VAL A 51 6.62 -2.33 -1.54
N LYS A 52 7.70 -2.99 -1.99
CA LYS A 52 8.10 -4.29 -1.42
C LYS A 52 8.47 -4.18 0.06
N LYS A 53 9.16 -3.11 0.45
CA LYS A 53 9.47 -2.84 1.86
C LYS A 53 8.21 -2.54 2.67
N LEU A 54 7.29 -1.73 2.14
CA LEU A 54 5.99 -1.46 2.75
C LEU A 54 5.19 -2.75 2.98
N ALA A 55 5.05 -3.57 1.94
CA ALA A 55 4.33 -4.83 2.02
C ALA A 55 4.95 -5.78 3.06
N ARG A 56 6.28 -5.88 3.11
CA ARG A 56 6.98 -6.64 4.17
C ARG A 56 6.74 -6.03 5.54
N PHE A 57 6.82 -4.71 5.68
CA PHE A 57 6.61 -4.03 6.95
C PHE A 57 5.22 -4.28 7.53
N VAL A 58 4.17 -4.22 6.69
CA VAL A 58 2.79 -4.48 7.11
C VAL A 58 2.54 -5.96 7.41
N VAL A 59 3.18 -6.88 6.67
CA VAL A 59 3.05 -8.34 6.91
C VAL A 59 3.85 -8.79 8.14
N GLU A 60 5.04 -8.27 8.36
CA GLU A 60 5.95 -8.65 9.45
C GLU A 60 5.62 -7.90 10.75
N ARG A 61 4.97 -6.74 10.69
CA ARG A 61 4.52 -5.99 11.86
C ARG A 61 3.01 -5.88 11.90
N HIS A 62 2.38 -6.70 12.74
CA HIS A 62 1.01 -6.46 13.25
C HIS A 62 0.95 -5.28 14.26
N HIS A 63 1.97 -4.45 14.33
CA HIS A 63 2.05 -3.39 15.34
C HIS A 63 1.54 -2.08 14.77
N HIS A 64 0.47 -1.59 15.42
CA HIS A 64 0.09 -0.19 15.52
C HIS A 64 1.30 0.73 15.25
N ALA A 65 1.42 1.23 14.03
CA ALA A 65 2.10 2.50 13.88
C ALA A 65 1.22 3.47 14.65
N ASN A 66 1.62 3.87 15.87
CA ASN A 66 0.99 4.95 16.61
C ASN A 66 1.28 6.24 15.86
N CYS A 67 0.56 6.39 14.77
CA CYS A 67 0.50 7.58 13.98
C CYS A 67 -0.47 8.50 14.71
N THR A 68 0.06 9.27 15.65
CA THR A 68 -0.65 10.44 16.16
C THR A 68 -0.68 11.46 15.02
N LEU A 69 -1.62 11.29 14.10
CA LEU A 69 -2.01 12.36 13.18
C LEU A 69 -2.55 13.49 14.06
N PRO A 70 -2.06 14.75 13.91
CA PRO A 70 -2.70 15.87 14.57
C PRO A 70 -4.16 15.91 14.10
N GLN A 71 -5.08 15.65 15.03
CA GLN A 71 -6.51 15.83 14.78
C GLN A 71 -6.72 17.33 14.62
N THR A 72 -7.03 17.75 13.40
CA THR A 72 -7.39 19.13 13.09
C THR A 72 -8.90 19.29 13.22
#